data_AF-A0A821RUD5-F1
#
_entry.id   AF-A0A821RUD5-F1
#
_cell.length_a   1.000
_cell.length_b   1.000
_cell.length_c   1.000
_cell.angle_alpha   90.00
_cell.angle_beta   90.00
_cell.angle_gamma   90.00
#
_symmetry.space_group_name_H-M   'P 1'
#
loop_
_entity.id
_entity.type
_entity.pdbx_description
1 polymer ?
#
loop_
_entity_poly.entity_id
_entity_poly.type
_entity_poly.pdbx_seq_one_letter_code
_entity_poly.pdbx_strand_id
1 'polypeptide(L)'
;WLATDEDDGQIVRELTLKTAAQHLDKTTYNVRIKTGDIFQGGTDADVYLKIFGENGDTDIIQLRTANNTSNKFERGRTDHFTLEFDELGKVNIS
;
A
#
# COMPACT_ATOMS: atom_id res chain seq x y z
N TRP A 1 -15.68 14.68 -21.98
CA TRP A 1 -14.48 13.82 -22.00
C TRP A 1 -13.71 14.07 -20.73
N LEU A 2 -14.18 13.47 -19.65
CA LEU A 2 -13.57 13.40 -18.33
C LEU A 2 -14.10 12.05 -17.81
N ALA A 3 -13.38 10.97 -18.06
CA ALA A 3 -13.66 9.73 -17.33
C ALA A 3 -13.49 10.09 -15.85
N THR A 4 -14.55 9.88 -15.08
CA THR A 4 -14.64 10.38 -13.68
C THR A 4 -14.43 9.21 -12.71
N ASP A 5 -13.72 8.19 -13.16
CA ASP A 5 -13.65 6.89 -12.54
C ASP A 5 -12.29 6.23 -12.80
N GLU A 6 -11.20 6.96 -12.56
CA GLU A 6 -9.87 6.35 -12.45
C GLU A 6 -8.95 7.24 -11.60
N ASP A 7 -9.39 7.56 -10.38
CA ASP A 7 -8.45 7.89 -9.32
C ASP A 7 -8.15 6.57 -8.62
N ASP A 8 -6.99 5.99 -8.90
CA ASP A 8 -6.52 4.65 -8.49
C ASP A 8 -6.36 4.47 -6.96
N GLY A 9 -6.92 5.39 -6.18
CA GLY A 9 -6.93 5.37 -4.73
C GLY A 9 -5.56 5.62 -4.08
N GLN A 10 -4.52 5.91 -4.87
CA GLN A 10 -3.17 6.13 -4.36
C GLN A 10 -2.91 7.62 -4.09
N ILE A 11 -3.09 8.05 -2.83
CA ILE A 11 -2.83 9.44 -2.40
C ILE A 11 -1.42 9.59 -1.79
N VAL A 12 -0.46 8.72 -2.14
CA VAL A 12 0.93 8.87 -1.67
C VAL A 12 1.89 8.72 -2.84
N ARG A 13 2.32 9.88 -3.36
CA ARG A 13 3.53 9.98 -4.18
C ARG A 13 4.63 10.57 -3.31
N GLU A 14 5.64 9.75 -3.01
CA GLU A 14 6.86 10.24 -2.40
C GLU A 14 7.64 11.07 -3.45
N LEU A 15 7.71 12.40 -3.25
CA LEU A 15 8.47 13.31 -4.09
C LEU A 15 9.83 13.59 -3.43
N THR A 16 10.75 12.64 -3.53
CA THR A 16 12.13 12.85 -3.07
C THR A 16 12.88 13.67 -4.13
N LEU A 17 13.52 14.78 -3.75
CA LEU A 17 14.37 15.59 -4.64
C LEU A 17 15.63 14.80 -5.03
N LYS A 18 15.51 13.89 -5.98
CA LYS A 18 16.63 13.15 -6.54
C LYS A 18 17.27 14.00 -7.64
N THR A 19 18.55 14.33 -7.48
CA THR A 19 19.35 14.93 -8.55
C THR A 19 19.28 14.03 -9.79
N ALA A 20 19.45 14.60 -11.00
CA ALA A 20 19.22 13.95 -12.29
C ALA A 20 19.94 12.60 -12.54
N ALA A 21 20.75 12.11 -11.59
CA ALA A 21 21.47 10.84 -11.61
C ALA A 21 20.78 9.69 -10.82
N GLN A 22 19.69 9.93 -10.10
CA GLN A 22 18.98 8.89 -9.34
C GLN A 22 17.51 8.76 -9.79
N HIS A 23 17.31 8.25 -11.00
CA HIS A 23 16.03 7.64 -11.34
C HIS A 23 16.01 6.28 -10.64
N LEU A 24 15.38 6.17 -9.46
CA LEU A 24 15.06 4.85 -8.91
C LEU A 24 13.84 4.35 -9.67
N ASP A 25 13.98 3.19 -10.28
CA ASP A 25 12.85 2.49 -10.90
C ASP A 25 11.79 2.26 -9.83
N LYS A 26 10.56 2.67 -10.15
CA LYS A 26 9.38 2.43 -9.30
C LYS A 26 8.88 1.02 -9.56
N THR A 27 8.49 0.34 -8.49
CA THR A 27 7.92 -1.01 -8.53
C THR A 27 6.55 -1.02 -7.88
N THR A 28 5.59 -1.68 -8.54
CA THR A 28 4.23 -1.86 -8.04
C THR A 28 4.15 -3.07 -7.11
N TYR A 29 3.74 -2.85 -5.87
CA TYR A 29 3.53 -3.85 -4.84
C TYR A 29 2.04 -4.15 -4.69
N ASN A 30 1.66 -5.42 -4.88
CA ASN A 30 0.31 -5.92 -4.66
C ASN A 30 0.20 -6.52 -3.25
N VAL A 31 -0.33 -5.76 -2.31
CA VAL A 31 -0.46 -6.16 -0.90
C VAL A 31 -1.85 -6.72 -0.65
N ARG A 32 -1.92 -7.92 -0.06
CA ARG A 32 -3.18 -8.59 0.32
C ARG A 32 -3.19 -8.81 1.82
N ILE A 33 -4.19 -8.26 2.51
CA ILE A 33 -4.35 -8.39 3.96
C ILE A 33 -5.59 -9.21 4.23
N LYS A 34 -5.44 -10.34 4.93
CA LYS A 34 -6.56 -11.17 5.37
C LYS A 34 -6.85 -10.88 6.84
N THR A 35 -7.99 -10.28 7.11
CA THR A 35 -8.49 -10.16 8.48
C THR A 35 -9.06 -11.51 8.93
N GLY A 36 -8.71 -11.94 10.15
CA GLY A 36 -9.15 -13.22 10.70
C GLY A 36 -10.68 -13.33 10.80
N ASP A 37 -11.20 -14.54 10.62
CA ASP A 37 -12.63 -14.83 10.81
C ASP A 37 -12.92 -15.27 12.25
N ILE A 38 -12.73 -14.34 13.19
CA ILE A 38 -13.01 -14.54 14.61
C ILE A 38 -13.94 -13.44 15.11
N PHE A 39 -14.63 -13.70 16.22
CA PHE A 39 -15.52 -12.72 16.84
C PHE A 39 -14.74 -11.43 17.12
N GLN A 40 -15.27 -10.29 16.65
CA GLN A 40 -14.62 -8.98 16.70
C GLN A 40 -13.23 -8.91 16.02
N GLY A 41 -13.00 -9.72 14.98
CA GLY A 41 -11.75 -9.70 14.24
C GLY A 41 -11.54 -8.49 13.32
N GLY A 42 -12.58 -7.70 13.05
CA GLY A 42 -12.50 -6.49 12.22
C GLY A 42 -12.12 -5.22 12.98
N THR A 43 -11.80 -4.14 12.27
CA THR A 43 -11.48 -2.84 12.87
C THR A 43 -11.87 -1.66 11.98
N ASP A 44 -12.28 -0.56 12.61
CA ASP A 44 -12.47 0.77 11.99
C ASP A 44 -11.25 1.68 12.21
N ALA A 45 -10.17 1.17 12.82
CA ALA A 45 -8.98 1.96 13.10
C ALA A 45 -8.14 2.22 11.84
N ASP A 46 -7.28 3.24 11.92
CA ASP A 46 -6.26 3.47 10.90
C ASP A 46 -5.19 2.38 10.94
N VAL A 47 -4.99 1.72 9.79
CA VAL A 47 -3.95 0.69 9.61
C VAL A 47 -2.80 1.25 8.78
N TYR A 48 -1.58 0.96 9.20
CA TYR A 48 -0.35 1.45 8.58
C TYR A 48 0.56 0.30 8.13
N LEU A 49 1.34 0.52 7.09
CA LEU A 49 2.28 -0.43 6.50
C LEU A 49 3.67 0.19 6.37
N LYS A 50 4.70 -0.60 6.69
CA LYS A 50 6.10 -0.36 6.32
C LYS A 50 6.67 -1.65 5.74
N ILE A 51 7.34 -1.57 4.60
CA ILE A 51 7.97 -2.73 3.95
C ILE A 51 9.49 -2.59 4.09
N PHE A 52 10.15 -3.67 4.50
CA PHE A 52 11.61 -3.75 4.64
C PHE A 52 12.19 -4.62 3.52
N GLY A 53 13.18 -4.11 2.80
CA GLY A 53 13.83 -4.80 1.69
C GLY A 53 15.35 -4.71 1.74
N GLU A 54 16.02 -5.52 0.92
CA GLU A 54 17.49 -5.54 0.83
C GLU A 54 18.07 -4.19 0.35
N ASN A 55 17.36 -3.47 -0.51
CA ASN A 55 17.81 -2.18 -1.07
C ASN A 55 17.34 -0.97 -0.25
N GLY A 56 16.61 -1.19 0.84
CA GLY A 56 16.03 -0.14 1.68
C GLY A 56 14.62 -0.48 2.15
N ASP A 57 14.04 0.46 2.90
CA ASP A 57 12.69 0.34 3.44
C ASP A 57 11.79 1.44 2.87
N THR A 58 10.48 1.20 2.88
CA THR A 58 9.50 2.27 2.65
C THR A 58 9.36 3.17 3.87
N ASP A 59 8.75 4.33 3.70
CA ASP A 59 8.14 5.04 4.83
C ASP A 59 6.94 4.27 5.40
N ILE A 60 6.46 4.72 6.57
CA ILE A 60 5.19 4.25 7.14
C ILE A 60 4.06 4.95 6.39
N ILE A 61 3.23 4.17 5.71
CA ILE A 61 2.07 4.69 4.97
C ILE A 61 0.75 4.21 5.59
N GLN A 62 -0.28 5.04 5.52
CA GLN A 62 -1.64 4.65 5.93
C GLN A 62 -2.36 3.96 4.77
N LEU A 63 -2.99 2.82 5.04
CA LEU A 63 -3.74 2.04 4.07
C LEU A 63 -5.18 2.58 3.91
N ARG A 64 -5.31 3.72 3.24
CA ARG A 64 -6.59 4.46 3.12
C ARG A 64 -7.58 3.85 2.14
N THR A 65 -7.11 3.38 0.98
CA THR A 65 -7.97 2.89 -0.09
C THR A 65 -7.54 1.49 -0.50
N ALA A 66 -8.39 0.51 -0.21
CA ALA A 66 -8.31 -0.81 -0.84
C ALA A 66 -9.27 -0.81 -2.04
N ASN A 67 -8.85 -1.39 -3.17
CA ASN A 67 -9.56 -1.45 -4.45
C ASN A 67 -11.09 -1.32 -4.32
N ASN A 68 -11.60 -0.09 -4.47
CA ASN A 68 -13.02 0.27 -4.53
C ASN A 68 -13.88 -0.12 -3.31
N THR A 69 -13.31 -0.20 -2.11
CA THR A 69 -14.10 -0.40 -0.88
C THR A 69 -13.89 0.72 0.13
N SER A 70 -14.99 1.25 0.67
CA SER A 70 -14.97 2.32 1.69
C SER A 70 -14.75 1.80 3.11
N ASN A 71 -15.03 0.52 3.36
CA ASN A 71 -14.87 -0.10 4.67
C ASN A 71 -13.78 -1.17 4.62
N LYS A 72 -12.58 -0.95 5.19
CA LYS A 72 -11.43 -1.89 5.10
C LYS A 72 -11.27 -2.72 6.38
N PHE A 73 -10.44 -3.76 6.36
CA PHE A 73 -10.12 -4.61 7.51
C PHE A 73 -11.30 -5.29 8.23
N GLU A 74 -12.33 -5.69 7.47
CA GLU A 74 -13.51 -6.36 8.02
C GLU A 74 -13.29 -7.83 8.33
N ARG A 75 -13.97 -8.33 9.37
CA ARG A 75 -13.87 -9.73 9.80
C ARG A 75 -14.00 -10.68 8.61
N GLY A 76 -13.02 -11.58 8.46
CA GLY A 76 -13.02 -12.60 7.41
C GLY A 76 -12.79 -12.07 6.00
N ARG A 77 -12.58 -10.76 5.78
CA ARG A 77 -12.33 -10.21 4.44
C ARG A 77 -10.84 -10.23 4.08
N THR A 78 -10.57 -10.32 2.79
CA THR A 78 -9.27 -10.00 2.19
C THR A 78 -9.34 -8.65 1.51
N ASP A 79 -8.50 -7.71 1.95
CA ASP A 79 -8.34 -6.39 1.32
C ASP A 79 -7.11 -6.37 0.41
N HIS A 80 -7.24 -5.67 -0.73
CA HIS A 80 -6.21 -5.58 -1.76
C HIS A 80 -5.78 -4.12 -1.92
N PHE A 81 -4.47 -3.89 -1.83
CA PHE A 81 -3.85 -2.57 -2.00
C PHE A 81 -2.80 -2.65 -3.11
N THR A 82 -2.86 -1.70 -4.02
CA THR A 82 -1.83 -1.48 -5.05
C THR A 82 -1.03 -0.26 -4.62
N LEU A 83 0.27 -0.43 -4.42
CA LEU A 83 1.16 0.60 -3.90
C LEU A 83 2.38 0.73 -4.80
N GLU A 84 2.85 1.94 -5.05
CA GLU A 84 4.09 2.19 -5.77
C GLU A 84 5.19 2.69 -4.83
N PHE A 85 6.31 1.97 -4.80
CA PHE A 85 7.51 2.36 -4.06
C PHE A 85 8.74 2.31 -4.97
N ASP A 86 9.85 2.82 -4.47
CA ASP A 86 11.15 2.51 -5.06
C ASP A 86 11.43 0.99 -5.00
N GLU A 87 12.22 0.47 -5.94
CA GLU A 87 12.61 -0.95 -5.95
C GLU A 87 13.37 -1.34 -4.67
N LEU A 88 12.71 -2.13 -3.80
CA LEU A 88 13.24 -2.54 -2.50
C LEU A 88 14.14 -3.79 -2.55
N GLY A 89 14.26 -4.46 -3.71
CA GLY A 89 14.92 -5.76 -3.81
C GLY A 89 14.11 -6.85 -3.12
N LYS A 90 14.78 -7.87 -2.56
CA LYS A 90 14.08 -8.94 -1.85
C LYS A 90 13.42 -8.38 -0.58
N VAL A 91 12.09 -8.51 -0.51
CA VAL A 91 11.32 -8.14 0.68
C VAL A 91 11.52 -9.19 1.77
N ASN A 92 11.86 -8.73 2.97
CA ASN A 92 11.98 -9.58 4.15
C ASN A 92 10.62 -9.66 4.85
N ILE A 93 9.99 -10.84 4.85
CA ILE A 93 8.76 -11.10 5.59
C ILE A 93 9.14 -11.83 6.88
N SER A 94 9.01 -11.15 8.01
CA SER A 94 9.21 -11.72 9.36
C SER A 94 7.92 -12.27 9.94
#